data_AF-X1DR41-F1
#
_entry.id   AF-X1DR41-F1
#
_cell.length_a   1.000
_cell.length_b   1.000
_cell.length_c   1.000
_cell.angle_alpha   90.00
_cell.angle_beta   90.00
_cell.angle_gamma   90.00
#
_symmetry.space_group_name_H-M   'P 1'
#
loop_
_entity.id
_entity.type
_entity.pdbx_description
1 polymer ?
#
loop_
_entity_poly.entity_id
_entity_poly.type
_entity_poly.pdbx_seq_one_letter_code
_entity_poly.pdbx_strand_id
1 'polypeptide(L)'
;MRLLKMFRAIAKKRFIMLGSGEILYHMVYVTDLAEGFRLAADKEEAVGEAFLIGGEEYVSLNKLTEMIAKEIGVSPPKIHFPVWPVELLGTIVEKIC
;
A
#
# COMPACT_ATOMS: atom_id res chain seq x y z
N MET A 1 9.35 -4.08 5.26
CA MET A 1 9.64 -2.63 5.43
C MET A 1 9.32 -1.75 4.19
N ARG A 2 8.43 -2.17 3.26
CA ARG A 2 8.14 -1.38 2.05
C ARG A 2 7.28 -0.14 2.37
N LEU A 3 6.22 -0.30 3.16
CA LEU A 3 5.36 0.81 3.61
C LEU A 3 6.14 1.86 4.41
N LEU A 4 6.97 1.46 5.37
CA LEU A 4 7.76 2.43 6.17
C LEU A 4 8.60 3.38 5.30
N LYS A 5 9.18 2.93 4.18
CA LYS A 5 9.93 3.81 3.27
C LYS A 5 9.03 4.88 2.65
N MET A 6 7.81 4.52 2.26
CA MET A 6 6.80 5.47 1.76
C MET A 6 6.44 6.50 2.83
N PHE A 7 6.11 6.07 4.05
CA PHE A 7 5.76 6.97 5.15
C PHE A 7 6.91 7.95 5.46
N ARG A 8 8.14 7.45 5.51
CA ARG A 8 9.34 8.29 5.70
C ARG A 8 9.57 9.27 4.55
N ALA A 9 9.30 8.85 3.32
CA ALA A 9 9.41 9.73 2.15
C ALA A 9 8.36 10.85 2.18
N ILE A 10 7.10 10.53 2.55
CA ILE A 10 6.02 11.50 2.72
C ILE A 10 6.35 12.49 3.83
N ALA A 11 6.78 11.99 5.01
CA ALA A 11 7.20 12.83 6.13
C ALA A 11 8.33 13.81 5.75
N LYS A 12 9.24 13.37 4.87
CA LYS A 12 10.34 14.20 4.33
C LYS A 12 9.94 15.06 3.13
N LYS A 13 8.69 15.02 2.68
CA LYS A 13 8.20 15.69 1.45
C LYS A 13 8.98 15.30 0.18
N ARG A 14 9.44 14.05 0.11
CA ARG A 14 10.23 13.49 -1.01
C ARG A 14 9.49 12.38 -1.76
N PHE A 15 8.22 12.14 -1.44
CA PHE A 15 7.43 11.13 -2.12
C PHE A 15 6.94 11.67 -3.48
N ILE A 16 7.10 10.87 -4.53
CA ILE A 16 6.60 11.13 -5.88
C ILE A 16 5.66 9.98 -6.23
N MET A 17 4.44 10.31 -6.67
CA MET A 17 3.47 9.32 -7.12
C MET A 17 3.89 8.80 -8.49
N LEU A 18 3.96 7.48 -8.66
CA LEU A 18 4.15 6.87 -9.98
C LEU A 18 2.77 6.57 -10.58
N GLY A 19 2.50 7.08 -11.78
CA GLY A 19 1.22 6.94 -12.46
C GLY A 19 0.09 7.81 -11.87
N SER A 20 -1.16 7.39 -12.08
CA SER A 20 -2.33 8.15 -11.63
C SER A 20 -2.57 8.12 -10.13
N GLY A 21 -2.03 7.13 -9.40
CA GLY A 21 -2.30 6.92 -7.98
C GLY A 21 -3.69 6.35 -7.65
N GLU A 22 -4.46 5.96 -8.67
CA GLU A 22 -5.81 5.39 -8.52
C GLU A 22 -5.82 3.88 -8.20
N ILE A 23 -4.64 3.28 -8.03
CA ILE A 23 -4.54 1.88 -7.57
C ILE A 23 -5.11 1.74 -6.16
N LEU A 24 -5.90 0.69 -5.94
CA LEU A 24 -6.57 0.43 -4.68
C LEU A 24 -5.73 -0.47 -3.77
N TYR A 25 -5.69 -0.09 -2.50
CA TYR A 25 -5.12 -0.87 -1.42
C TYR A 25 -6.22 -1.29 -0.45
N HIS A 26 -6.18 -2.55 -0.04
CA HIS A 26 -7.05 -3.09 1.01
C HIS A 26 -6.28 -3.08 2.32
N MET A 27 -6.41 -1.98 3.07
CA MET A 27 -5.70 -1.81 4.33
C MET A 27 -6.47 -2.54 5.43
N VAL A 28 -5.76 -3.22 6.32
CA VAL A 28 -6.33 -3.87 7.50
C VAL A 28 -5.65 -3.32 8.75
N TYR A 29 -6.43 -3.05 9.79
CA TYR A 29 -5.87 -2.65 11.05
C TYR A 29 -5.26 -3.85 11.77
N VAL A 30 -4.14 -3.63 12.47
CA VAL A 30 -3.29 -4.72 12.97
C VAL A 30 -4.00 -5.59 14.01
N THR A 31 -4.89 -4.99 14.83
CA THR A 31 -5.67 -5.77 15.80
C THR A 31 -6.75 -6.61 15.14
N ASP A 32 -7.39 -6.10 14.09
CA ASP A 32 -8.43 -6.83 13.36
C ASP A 32 -7.82 -8.02 12.62
N LEU A 33 -6.62 -7.83 12.06
CA LEU A 33 -5.85 -8.93 11.47
C LEU A 33 -5.49 -10.00 12.52
N ALA A 34 -5.01 -9.59 13.70
CA ALA A 34 -4.69 -10.52 14.77
C ALA A 34 -5.92 -11.29 15.26
N GLU A 35 -7.06 -10.62 15.41
CA GLU A 35 -8.32 -11.25 15.79
C GLU A 35 -8.83 -12.21 14.70
N GLY A 36 -8.70 -11.83 13.43
CA GLY A 36 -9.02 -12.72 12.32
C GLY A 36 -8.20 -14.01 12.33
N PHE A 37 -6.90 -13.93 12.62
CA PHE A 37 -6.08 -15.13 12.81
C PHE A 37 -6.51 -15.96 14.02
N ARG A 38 -6.84 -15.32 15.13
CA ARG A 38 -7.33 -15.99 16.34
C ARG A 38 -8.62 -16.77 16.05
N LEU A 39 -9.56 -16.15 15.35
CA LEU A 39 -10.83 -16.78 14.97
C LEU A 39 -10.63 -17.95 14.00
N ALA A 40 -9.75 -17.78 13.01
CA ALA A 40 -9.43 -18.86 12.07
C ALA A 40 -8.75 -20.07 12.75
N ALA A 41 -8.00 -19.84 13.83
CA ALA A 41 -7.39 -20.92 14.61
C ALA A 41 -8.40 -21.69 15.48
N ASP A 42 -9.48 -21.06 15.92
CA ASP A 42 -10.47 -21.65 16.84
C ASP A 42 -11.59 -22.42 16.13
N LYS A 43 -11.82 -22.19 14.83
CA LYS A 43 -12.96 -22.72 14.09
C LYS A 43 -12.59 -23.97 13.29
N GLU A 44 -13.27 -25.08 13.56
CA GLU A 44 -13.09 -26.31 12.77
C GLU A 44 -13.45 -26.08 11.30
N GLU A 45 -14.42 -25.20 11.04
CA GLU A 45 -14.86 -24.83 9.69
C GLU A 45 -13.79 -24.07 8.90
N ALA A 46 -12.76 -23.54 9.56
CA ALA A 46 -11.65 -22.85 8.92
C ALA A 46 -10.54 -23.80 8.44
N VAL A 47 -10.56 -25.08 8.84
CA VAL A 47 -9.52 -26.05 8.49
C VAL A 47 -9.56 -26.36 6.99
N GLY A 48 -8.45 -26.06 6.30
CA GLY A 48 -8.32 -26.28 4.85
C GLY A 48 -8.80 -25.12 3.98
N GLU A 49 -9.33 -24.06 4.59
CA GLU A 49 -9.83 -22.88 3.89
C GLU A 49 -8.77 -21.78 3.77
N ALA A 50 -8.96 -20.90 2.77
CA ALA A 50 -8.12 -19.74 2.54
C ALA A 50 -8.95 -18.46 2.65
N PHE A 51 -8.67 -17.64 3.66
CA PHE A 51 -9.40 -16.40 3.92
C PHE A 51 -8.57 -15.16 3.53
N LEU A 52 -9.25 -14.15 2.99
CA LEU A 52 -8.71 -12.80 2.82
C LEU A 52 -9.22 -11.92 3.97
N ILE A 53 -8.34 -11.55 4.88
CA ILE A 53 -8.66 -10.63 5.98
C ILE A 53 -8.26 -9.22 5.54
N GLY A 54 -9.24 -8.36 5.34
CA GLY A 54 -9.01 -6.97 4.95
C GLY A 54 -9.98 -6.02 5.63
N GLY A 55 -9.70 -4.72 5.55
CA GLY A 55 -10.54 -3.69 6.17
C GLY A 55 -11.87 -3.48 5.45
N GLU A 56 -12.67 -2.55 5.98
CA GLU A 56 -14.02 -2.27 5.51
C GLU A 56 -14.04 -1.67 4.08
N GLU A 57 -13.00 -0.92 3.72
CA GLU A 57 -12.93 -0.19 2.45
C GLU A 57 -11.62 -0.39 1.69
N TYR A 58 -11.72 -0.27 0.37
CA TYR A 58 -10.56 -0.11 -0.50
C TYR A 58 -10.19 1.37 -0.60
N VAL A 59 -8.91 1.68 -0.45
CA VAL A 59 -8.43 3.06 -0.47
C VAL A 59 -7.47 3.26 -1.62
N SER A 60 -7.67 4.32 -2.43
CA SER A 60 -6.71 4.64 -3.49
C SER A 60 -5.37 5.06 -2.90
N LEU A 61 -4.28 4.85 -3.63
CA LEU A 61 -2.96 5.29 -3.20
C LEU A 61 -2.90 6.81 -3.00
N ASN A 62 -3.60 7.58 -3.85
CA ASN A 62 -3.81 9.02 -3.66
C ASN A 62 -4.36 9.30 -2.26
N LYS A 63 -5.52 8.70 -1.94
CA LYS A 63 -6.18 8.89 -0.65
C LYS A 63 -5.33 8.43 0.52
N LEU A 64 -4.64 7.29 0.39
CA LEU A 64 -3.75 6.76 1.41
C LEU A 64 -2.61 7.74 1.72
N THR A 65 -1.94 8.27 0.69
CA THR A 65 -0.84 9.23 0.90
C THR A 65 -1.32 10.57 1.48
N GLU A 66 -2.53 11.02 1.12
CA GLU A 66 -3.16 12.19 1.73
C GLU A 66 -3.46 11.99 3.22
N MET A 67 -4.05 10.84 3.59
CA MET A 67 -4.33 10.51 4.98
C MET A 67 -3.03 10.47 5.81
N ILE A 68 -1.99 9.83 5.28
CA ILE A 68 -0.67 9.78 5.94
C ILE A 68 -0.09 11.19 6.10
N ALA A 69 -0.13 12.03 5.06
CA ALA A 69 0.40 13.38 5.13
C ALA A 69 -0.35 14.25 6.16
N LYS A 70 -1.68 14.13 6.19
CA LYS A 70 -2.55 14.79 7.17
C LYS A 70 -2.19 14.39 8.60
N GLU A 71 -2.06 13.09 8.86
CA GLU A 71 -1.75 12.57 10.20
C GLU A 71 -0.36 13.01 10.69
N ILE A 72 0.62 13.08 9.78
CA ILE A 72 1.98 13.55 10.09
C ILE A 72 2.07 15.09 10.16
N GLY A 73 1.05 15.82 9.71
CA GLY A 73 1.03 17.28 9.70
C GLY A 73 1.88 17.91 8.58
N VAL A 74 2.04 17.23 7.44
CA VAL A 74 2.76 17.73 6.25
C VAL A 74 1.81 17.91 5.06
N SER A 75 2.23 18.70 4.08
CA SER A 75 1.49 18.86 2.82
C SER A 75 1.43 17.54 2.04
N PRO A 76 0.27 17.16 1.47
CA PRO A 76 0.14 15.93 0.69
C PRO A 76 1.01 15.96 -0.57
N PRO A 77 1.51 14.80 -1.05
CA PRO A 77 2.22 14.71 -2.32
C PRO A 77 1.31 15.13 -3.48
N LYS A 78 1.85 15.91 -4.43
CA LYS A 78 1.10 16.39 -5.61
C LYS A 78 1.78 16.05 -6.94
N ILE A 79 3.01 15.52 -6.89
CA ILE A 79 3.80 15.25 -8.07
C ILE A 79 3.51 13.83 -8.54
N HIS A 80 2.99 13.73 -9.76
CA HIS A 80 2.78 12.46 -10.46
C HIS A 80 3.81 12.34 -11.58
N PHE A 81 4.51 11.22 -11.61
CA PHE A 81 5.48 10.87 -12.63
C PHE A 81 4.93 9.70 -13.46
N PRO A 82 4.89 9.80 -14.80
CA PRO A 82 4.42 8.72 -15.66
C PRO A 82 5.16 7.40 -15.39
N VAL A 83 4.46 6.26 -15.49
CA VAL A 83 5.05 4.95 -15.18
C VAL A 83 5.99 4.46 -16.30
N TRP A 84 5.67 4.79 -17.56
CA TRP A 84 6.35 4.27 -18.75
C TRP A 84 7.89 4.44 -18.77
N PRO A 85 8.52 5.51 -18.25
CA PRO A 85 9.98 5.61 -18.24
C PRO A 85 10.62 4.57 -17.32
N VAL A 86 9.97 4.28 -16.19
CA VAL A 86 10.46 3.28 -15.22
C VAL A 86 10.29 1.88 -15.80
N GLU A 87 9.16 1.59 -16.45
CA GLU A 87 8.91 0.32 -17.14
C GLU A 87 9.90 0.07 -18.28
N LEU A 88 10.20 1.11 -19.07
CA LEU A 88 11.17 1.02 -20.17
C LEU A 88 12.57 0.69 -19.64
N LEU A 89 13.00 1.36 -18.57
CA LEU A 89 14.30 1.08 -17.94
C LEU A 89 14.36 -0.35 -17.39
N GLY A 90 13.29 -0.82 -16.75
CA GLY A 90 13.19 -2.21 -16.30
C GLY A 90 13.34 -3.20 -17.45
N THR A 91 12.62 -2.97 -18.55
CA THR A 91 12.69 -3.79 -19.77
C THR A 91 14.10 -3.82 -20.37
N ILE A 92 14.83 -2.69 -20.34
CA ILE A 92 16.22 -2.64 -20.83
C ILE A 92 17.14 -3.49 -19.94
N VAL A 93 17.02 -3.36 -18.62
CA VAL A 93 17.85 -4.11 -17.65
C VAL A 93 17.58 -5.61 -17.77
N GLU A 94 16.31 -6.02 -17.83
CA GLU A 94 15.92 -7.43 -18.00
C GLU A 94 16.42 -8.07 -19.30
N LYS A 95 16.67 -7.25 -20.35
CA LYS A 95 17.25 -7.74 -21.61
C LYS A 95 18.77 -7.88 -21.57
N ILE A 96 19.44 -7.16 -20.66
CA ILE A 96 20.90 -7.15 -20.55
C ILE A 96 21.40 -8.22 -19.56
N CYS A 97 20.62 -8.51 -18.51
CA CYS A 97 20.89 -9.57 -17.53
C CYS A 97 20.42 -10.95 -18.00
#